data_AF-A0A8C3DH10-F1
#
_entry.id   AF-A0A8C3DH10-F1
#
_cell.length_a   1.000
_cell.length_b   1.000
_cell.length_c   1.000
_cell.angle_alpha   90.00
_cell.angle_beta   90.00
_cell.angle_gamma   90.00
#
_symmetry.space_group_name_H-M   'P 1'
#
loop_
_entity.id
_entity.type
_entity.pdbx_description
1 polymer ?
#
loop_
_entity_poly.entity_id
_entity_poly.type
_entity_poly.pdbx_seq_one_letter_code
_entity_poly.pdbx_strand_id
1 'polypeptide(L)'
;ELRLEHIFCGCSQDDERLRALDDMMGGVLEIRREDVLKMDIPPPSFISRPEDLWSEEEKKTFEDYEKKVKELNEDKEEYREFLRNEWKKLEDSIKETTQNFDESVCKLSEKKVKSQMVIYQEELKIVNLIYALLLDEELDTREAGLHKFLTKKKKEKVKSFLPHPQSLEHGFIEEFADIPEDLLHELLQLYKHRPETPWTETLLDTANPYVKGSPEDCQDALSLLMKAMDELDSPEHMPSGLDQSVWERFCLARRNKMESEELVKWKALALEEMQAFLRRRVDENEKMKSELENIFQELTWLKEEKMKLQQNLMVQFLLKQGQVELGSTEVPDYSDAVLINRSVVEELNKHKREQTSLKDNHLEQILERDCSIACLTD
;
A
#
# COMPACT_ATOMS: atom_id res chain seq x y z
N GLU A 1 80.29 -26.15 38.17
CA GLU A 1 81.57 -25.76 38.82
C GLU A 1 81.34 -25.56 40.31
N LEU A 2 82.13 -26.30 41.11
CA LEU A 2 82.58 -26.02 42.47
C LEU A 2 81.54 -25.62 43.54
N ARG A 3 81.16 -26.60 44.37
CA ARG A 3 81.53 -26.67 45.80
C ARG A 3 80.85 -27.88 46.42
N LEU A 4 81.66 -28.81 46.92
CA LEU A 4 81.44 -29.56 48.17
C LEU A 4 82.64 -30.49 48.37
N GLU A 5 83.80 -29.86 48.60
CA GLU A 5 84.81 -30.46 49.46
C GLU A 5 84.35 -30.20 50.89
N HIS A 6 83.96 -31.25 51.62
CA HIS A 6 84.44 -31.50 52.97
C HIS A 6 83.95 -32.87 53.43
N ILE A 7 84.88 -33.83 53.36
CA ILE A 7 84.78 -35.13 54.01
C ILE A 7 85.04 -34.93 55.50
N PHE A 8 84.07 -35.37 56.30
CA PHE A 8 84.21 -36.17 57.52
C PHE A 8 85.40 -35.88 58.47
N CYS A 9 85.10 -35.31 59.64
CA CYS A 9 85.85 -35.58 60.86
C CYS A 9 84.97 -35.35 62.10
N GLY A 10 84.63 -36.45 62.80
CA GLY A 10 84.64 -36.59 64.26
C GLY A 10 83.83 -35.64 65.17
N CYS A 11 82.78 -36.21 65.76
CA CYS A 11 82.28 -36.01 67.14
C CYS A 11 81.70 -34.66 67.61
N SER A 12 80.50 -34.80 68.15
CA SER A 12 79.85 -34.03 69.24
C SER A 12 79.10 -32.74 68.89
N GLN A 13 77.81 -32.79 69.26
CA GLN A 13 76.80 -31.74 69.39
C GLN A 13 76.07 -31.35 68.09
N ASP A 14 74.82 -31.81 67.99
CA ASP A 14 73.79 -31.26 67.09
C ASP A 14 73.62 -29.77 67.43
N ASP A 15 74.24 -28.90 66.63
CA ASP A 15 74.27 -27.46 66.88
C ASP A 15 72.99 -26.84 66.27
N GLU A 16 71.97 -26.62 67.10
CA GLU A 16 70.69 -25.98 66.72
C GLU A 16 70.89 -24.66 65.97
N ARG A 17 72.00 -23.97 66.25
CA ARG A 17 72.42 -22.75 65.57
C ARG A 17 72.79 -22.95 64.10
N LEU A 18 73.43 -24.06 63.75
CA LEU A 18 73.79 -24.38 62.37
C LEU A 18 72.54 -24.74 61.57
N ARG A 19 71.60 -25.48 62.17
CA ARG A 19 70.31 -25.80 61.55
C ARG A 19 69.47 -24.54 61.28
N ALA A 20 69.40 -23.62 62.24
CA ALA A 20 68.68 -22.35 62.08
C ALA A 20 69.34 -21.41 61.05
N LEU A 21 70.66 -21.45 60.90
CA LEU A 21 71.36 -20.65 59.89
C LEU A 21 71.13 -21.18 58.48
N ASP A 22 71.08 -22.51 58.32
CA ASP A 22 70.77 -23.18 57.04
C ASP A 22 69.33 -22.86 56.60
N ASP A 23 68.37 -22.87 57.54
CA ASP A 23 66.98 -22.43 57.32
C ASP A 23 66.88 -20.95 56.89
N MET A 24 67.75 -20.07 57.41
CA MET A 24 67.76 -18.64 57.04
C MET A 24 68.56 -18.30 55.77
N MET A 25 69.44 -19.19 55.31
CA MET A 25 70.33 -18.99 54.15
C MET A 25 69.85 -19.72 52.89
N GLY A 26 68.58 -20.12 52.85
CA GLY A 26 67.95 -20.77 51.69
C GLY A 26 67.34 -22.15 51.96
N GLY A 27 67.30 -22.60 53.22
CA GLY A 27 66.55 -23.78 53.61
C GLY A 27 65.07 -23.62 53.26
N VAL A 28 64.53 -24.59 52.53
CA VAL A 28 63.12 -24.63 52.15
C VAL A 28 62.31 -24.95 53.42
N LEU A 29 61.74 -23.91 54.05
CA LEU A 29 61.00 -23.99 55.32
C LEU A 29 59.83 -25.00 55.31
N GLU A 30 59.30 -25.33 54.12
CA GLU A 30 58.29 -26.36 53.92
C GLU A 30 58.69 -27.18 52.70
N ILE A 31 59.15 -28.42 52.89
CA ILE A 31 59.37 -29.36 51.78
C ILE A 31 58.03 -29.46 51.04
N ARG A 32 57.94 -28.83 49.87
CA ARG A 32 56.74 -28.92 49.05
C ARG A 32 56.76 -30.30 48.43
N ARG A 33 55.57 -30.87 48.18
CA ARG A 33 55.47 -32.16 47.47
C ARG A 33 56.18 -32.13 46.10
N GLU A 34 56.32 -30.94 45.52
CA GLU A 34 57.09 -30.65 44.30
C GLU A 34 58.60 -30.91 44.43
N ASP A 35 59.17 -30.81 45.64
CA ASP A 35 60.61 -30.93 45.88
C ASP A 35 61.09 -32.39 45.87
N VAL A 36 60.17 -33.34 46.12
CA VAL A 36 60.41 -34.80 46.01
C VAL A 36 60.90 -35.16 44.60
N LEU A 37 60.43 -34.46 43.56
CA LEU A 37 60.86 -34.68 42.18
C LEU A 37 62.32 -34.25 41.92
N LYS A 38 62.86 -33.33 42.72
CA LYS A 38 64.21 -32.77 42.59
C LYS A 38 65.24 -33.41 43.52
N MET A 39 64.78 -34.21 44.49
CA MET A 39 65.68 -34.94 45.40
C MET A 39 66.35 -36.08 44.65
N ASP A 40 67.66 -36.21 44.78
CA ASP A 40 68.43 -37.35 44.27
C ASP A 40 69.36 -37.87 45.37
N ILE A 41 69.41 -39.18 45.56
CA ILE A 41 70.27 -39.81 46.57
C ILE A 41 71.63 -40.09 45.93
N PRO A 42 72.72 -39.46 46.40
CA PRO A 42 74.04 -39.64 45.81
C PRO A 42 74.52 -41.08 45.99
N PRO A 43 75.14 -41.68 44.96
CA PRO A 43 75.62 -43.05 45.04
C PRO A 43 76.76 -43.16 46.07
N PRO A 44 76.78 -44.23 46.89
CA PRO A 44 77.91 -44.53 47.76
C PRO A 44 79.25 -44.55 47.02
N SER A 45 80.29 -43.96 47.62
CA SER A 45 81.61 -43.75 47.00
C SER A 45 82.33 -45.04 46.57
N PHE A 46 82.01 -46.17 47.20
CA PHE A 46 82.62 -47.47 46.95
C PHE A 46 82.01 -48.25 45.77
N ILE A 47 80.89 -47.81 45.18
CA ILE A 47 80.26 -48.42 43.97
C ILE A 47 81.20 -48.42 42.76
N SER A 48 82.20 -47.53 42.74
CA SER A 48 83.24 -47.49 41.71
C SER A 48 84.26 -48.65 41.80
N ARG A 49 84.26 -49.42 42.90
CA ARG A 49 85.12 -50.58 43.14
C ARG A 49 84.37 -51.89 42.86
N PRO A 50 85.02 -52.96 42.35
CA PRO A 50 84.38 -54.24 42.05
C PRO A 50 83.66 -54.87 43.26
N GLU A 51 82.48 -55.45 43.05
CA GLU A 51 81.61 -56.07 44.08
C GLU A 51 82.29 -57.13 44.95
N ASP A 52 83.29 -57.83 44.39
CA ASP A 52 84.04 -58.89 45.08
C ASP A 52 84.91 -58.38 46.23
N LEU A 53 85.18 -57.06 46.28
CA LEU A 53 86.03 -56.41 47.29
C LEU A 53 85.21 -55.70 48.38
N TRP A 54 83.89 -55.77 48.33
CA TRP A 54 83.02 -55.09 49.30
C TRP A 54 83.01 -55.86 50.63
N SER A 55 83.25 -55.13 51.71
CA SER A 55 83.01 -55.64 53.06
C SER A 55 81.53 -55.91 53.30
N GLU A 56 81.20 -56.78 54.27
CA GLU A 56 79.81 -57.05 54.67
C GLU A 56 79.05 -55.76 55.06
N GLU A 57 79.75 -54.78 55.63
CA GLU A 57 79.20 -53.47 55.98
C GLU A 57 78.91 -52.61 54.74
N GLU A 58 79.78 -52.62 53.73
CA GLU A 58 79.57 -51.92 52.45
C GLU A 58 78.41 -52.54 51.65
N LYS A 59 78.26 -53.87 51.67
CA LYS A 59 77.10 -54.57 51.07
C LYS A 59 75.78 -54.13 51.71
N LYS A 60 75.72 -54.09 53.04
CA LYS A 60 74.55 -53.60 53.78
C LYS A 60 74.24 -52.13 53.48
N THR A 61 75.28 -51.30 53.34
CA THR A 61 75.14 -49.87 53.01
C THR A 61 74.61 -49.67 51.58
N PHE A 62 74.95 -50.57 50.65
CA PHE A 62 74.40 -50.57 49.29
C PHE A 62 72.95 -51.04 49.25
N GLU A 63 72.58 -52.08 50.00
CA GLU A 63 71.18 -52.53 50.12
C GLU A 63 70.28 -51.42 50.69
N ASP A 64 70.74 -50.70 51.72
CA ASP A 64 70.04 -49.55 52.30
C ASP A 64 69.94 -48.38 51.29
N TYR A 65 70.97 -48.16 50.48
CA TYR A 65 70.96 -47.16 49.40
C TYR A 65 69.94 -47.52 48.31
N GLU A 66 69.93 -48.76 47.82
CA GLU A 66 68.96 -49.23 46.83
C GLU A 66 67.53 -49.10 47.34
N LYS A 67 67.30 -49.45 48.61
CA LYS A 67 65.98 -49.35 49.23
C LYS A 67 65.50 -47.90 49.26
N LYS A 68 66.35 -46.97 49.69
CA LYS A 68 66.00 -45.54 49.71
C LYS A 68 65.79 -44.96 48.31
N VAL A 69 66.54 -45.41 47.31
CA VAL A 69 66.35 -45.01 45.90
C VAL A 69 65.03 -45.55 45.35
N LYS A 70 64.65 -46.78 45.71
CA LYS A 70 63.35 -47.36 45.35
C LYS A 70 62.20 -46.58 45.99
N GLU A 71 62.26 -46.35 47.30
CA GLU A 71 61.26 -45.55 48.05
C GLU A 71 61.12 -44.13 47.45
N LEU A 72 62.24 -43.44 47.17
CA LEU A 72 62.20 -42.11 46.56
C LEU A 72 61.59 -42.12 45.15
N ASN A 73 61.85 -43.16 44.36
CA ASN A 73 61.24 -43.29 43.03
C ASN A 73 59.74 -43.60 43.10
N GLU A 74 59.31 -44.38 44.10
CA GLU A 74 57.89 -44.62 44.39
C GLU A 74 57.19 -43.31 44.76
N ASP A 75 57.75 -42.53 45.70
CA ASP A 75 57.21 -41.21 46.08
C ASP A 75 57.15 -40.22 44.90
N LYS A 76 58.17 -40.21 44.04
CA LYS A 76 58.20 -39.39 42.81
C LYS A 76 57.08 -39.80 41.85
N GLU A 77 56.80 -41.10 41.70
CA GLU A 77 55.77 -41.59 40.79
C GLU A 77 54.36 -41.37 41.35
N GLU A 78 54.15 -41.56 42.66
CA GLU A 78 52.91 -41.20 43.34
C GLU A 78 52.58 -39.71 43.16
N TYR A 79 53.59 -38.83 43.30
CA TYR A 79 53.38 -37.41 43.09
C TYR A 79 53.10 -37.05 41.62
N ARG A 80 53.75 -37.71 40.66
CA ARG A 80 53.42 -37.56 39.23
C ARG A 80 52.00 -38.03 38.92
N GLU A 81 51.56 -39.14 39.51
CA GLU A 81 50.19 -39.63 39.36
C GLU A 81 49.17 -38.65 39.97
N PHE A 82 49.47 -38.10 41.15
CA PHE A 82 48.68 -37.03 41.74
C PHE A 82 48.53 -35.82 40.80
N LEU A 83 49.63 -35.32 40.23
CA LEU A 83 49.61 -34.21 39.26
C LEU A 83 48.84 -34.55 37.98
N ARG A 84 48.98 -35.77 37.45
CA ARG A 84 48.20 -36.22 36.28
C ARG A 84 46.70 -36.26 36.58
N ASN A 85 46.32 -36.68 37.78
CA ASN A 85 44.93 -36.70 38.22
C ASN A 85 44.37 -35.29 38.43
N GLU A 86 45.13 -34.37 39.02
CA GLU A 86 44.71 -32.97 39.15
C GLU A 86 44.59 -32.28 37.78
N TRP A 87 45.56 -32.51 36.89
CA TRP A 87 45.51 -32.00 35.53
C TRP A 87 44.26 -32.49 34.79
N LYS A 88 43.96 -33.79 34.87
CA LYS A 88 42.77 -34.36 34.24
C LYS A 88 41.46 -33.81 34.83
N LYS A 89 41.38 -33.66 36.16
CA LYS A 89 40.22 -33.03 36.83
C LYS A 89 40.02 -31.58 36.38
N LEU A 90 41.10 -30.81 36.24
CA LEU A 90 41.04 -29.44 35.74
C LEU A 90 40.62 -29.41 34.27
N GLU A 91 41.15 -30.30 33.44
CA GLU A 91 40.78 -30.42 32.03
C GLU A 91 39.29 -30.75 31.86
N ASP A 92 38.77 -31.73 32.62
CA ASP A 92 37.37 -32.14 32.59
C ASP A 92 36.45 -31.00 33.09
N SER A 93 36.86 -30.29 34.15
CA SER A 93 36.15 -29.11 34.66
C SER A 93 36.08 -27.97 33.64
N ILE A 94 37.18 -27.69 32.92
CA ILE A 94 37.21 -26.69 31.85
C ILE A 94 36.29 -27.10 30.70
N LYS A 95 36.30 -28.38 30.29
CA LYS A 95 35.41 -28.88 29.23
C LYS A 95 33.94 -28.74 29.61
N GLU A 96 33.58 -29.15 30.82
CA GLU A 96 32.20 -29.04 31.33
C GLU A 96 31.74 -27.58 31.42
N THR A 97 32.57 -26.70 31.98
CA THR A 97 32.23 -25.27 32.08
C THR A 97 32.10 -24.60 30.71
N THR A 98 32.96 -24.95 29.75
CA THR A 98 32.87 -24.46 28.37
C THR A 98 31.58 -24.92 27.71
N GLN A 99 31.24 -26.22 27.81
CA GLN A 99 30.01 -26.76 27.24
C GLN A 99 28.76 -26.10 27.87
N ASN A 100 28.74 -25.93 29.19
CA ASN A 100 27.64 -25.27 29.90
C ASN A 100 27.47 -23.80 29.47
N PHE A 101 28.58 -23.11 29.21
CA PHE A 101 28.58 -21.75 28.69
C PHE A 101 28.01 -21.71 27.27
N ASP A 102 28.50 -22.56 26.36
CA ASP A 102 28.03 -22.64 24.98
C ASP A 102 26.53 -22.94 24.90
N GLU A 103 26.05 -23.91 25.69
CA GLU A 103 24.62 -24.19 25.78
C GLU A 103 23.80 -22.98 26.26
N SER A 104 24.33 -22.22 27.22
CA SER A 104 23.67 -21.02 27.73
C SER A 104 23.61 -19.93 26.68
N VAL A 105 24.69 -19.75 25.91
CA VAL A 105 24.75 -18.80 24.78
C VAL A 105 23.78 -19.23 23.66
N CYS A 106 23.72 -20.52 23.31
CA CYS A 106 22.77 -21.04 22.34
C CYS A 106 21.32 -20.76 22.79
N LYS A 107 20.97 -21.11 24.04
CA LYS A 107 19.64 -20.84 24.61
C LYS A 107 19.31 -19.34 24.61
N LEU A 108 20.29 -18.47 24.89
CA LEU A 108 20.11 -17.02 24.85
C LEU A 108 19.91 -16.52 23.42
N SER A 109 20.67 -17.04 22.45
CA SER A 109 20.55 -16.67 21.04
C SER A 109 19.19 -17.04 20.47
N GLU A 110 18.67 -18.22 20.78
CA GLU A 110 17.31 -18.63 20.39
C GLU A 110 16.24 -17.73 20.99
N LYS A 111 16.38 -17.36 22.27
CA LYS A 111 15.48 -16.41 22.92
C LYS A 111 15.54 -15.05 22.25
N LYS A 112 16.73 -14.55 21.91
CA LYS A 112 16.91 -13.28 21.21
C LYS A 112 16.19 -13.29 19.87
N VAL A 113 16.40 -14.31 19.05
CA VAL A 113 15.76 -14.44 17.72
C VAL A 113 14.24 -14.53 17.86
N LYS A 114 13.73 -15.33 18.79
CA LYS A 114 12.28 -15.44 19.05
C LYS A 114 11.68 -14.10 19.50
N SER A 115 12.34 -13.38 20.39
CA SER A 115 11.89 -12.06 20.84
C SER A 115 11.90 -11.04 19.71
N GLN A 116 12.98 -10.98 18.92
CA GLN A 116 13.06 -10.09 17.75
C GLN A 116 11.98 -10.40 16.72
N MET A 117 11.73 -11.68 16.45
CA MET A 117 10.66 -12.11 15.55
C MET A 117 9.29 -11.59 16.00
N VAL A 118 8.97 -11.66 17.30
CA VAL A 118 7.71 -11.14 17.85
C VAL A 118 7.67 -9.61 17.77
N ILE A 119 8.77 -8.93 18.09
CA ILE A 119 8.85 -7.46 17.97
C ILE A 119 8.56 -7.03 16.52
N TYR A 120 9.24 -7.64 15.54
CA TYR A 120 9.02 -7.31 14.13
C TYR A 120 7.61 -7.62 13.64
N GLN A 121 6.96 -8.66 14.18
CA GLN A 121 5.54 -8.92 13.88
C GLN A 121 4.64 -7.80 14.40
N GLU A 122 4.83 -7.37 15.65
CA GLU A 122 4.02 -6.29 16.22
C GLU A 122 4.30 -4.95 15.52
N GLU A 123 5.55 -4.66 15.18
CA GLU A 123 5.91 -3.48 14.38
C GLU A 123 5.21 -3.50 13.01
N LEU A 124 5.21 -4.64 12.31
CA LEU A 124 4.51 -4.78 11.04
C LEU A 124 3.00 -4.60 11.20
N LYS A 125 2.39 -5.14 12.26
CA LYS A 125 0.96 -4.91 12.56
C LYS A 125 0.66 -3.44 12.78
N ILE A 126 1.50 -2.74 13.53
CA ILE A 126 1.35 -1.30 13.78
C ILE A 126 1.40 -0.54 12.45
N VAL A 127 2.39 -0.81 11.60
CA VAL A 127 2.52 -0.17 10.28
C VAL A 127 1.28 -0.42 9.41
N ASN A 128 0.78 -1.65 9.37
CA ASN A 128 -0.40 -2.00 8.60
C ASN A 128 -1.67 -1.32 9.12
N LEU A 129 -1.83 -1.21 10.45
CA LEU A 129 -2.94 -0.48 11.06
C LEU A 129 -2.87 1.01 10.75
N ILE A 130 -1.69 1.62 10.84
CA ILE A 130 -1.49 3.03 10.47
C ILE A 130 -1.87 3.24 8.99
N TYR A 131 -1.44 2.34 8.11
CA TYR A 131 -1.79 2.42 6.69
C TYR A 131 -3.31 2.32 6.47
N ALA A 132 -3.99 1.39 7.14
CA ALA A 132 -5.45 1.27 7.06
C ALA A 132 -6.18 2.52 7.57
N LEU A 133 -5.70 3.14 8.67
CA LEU A 133 -6.25 4.39 9.20
C LEU A 133 -6.05 5.56 8.23
N LEU A 134 -4.87 5.67 7.62
CA LEU A 134 -4.58 6.70 6.63
C LEU A 134 -5.51 6.59 5.40
N LEU A 135 -5.77 5.37 4.93
CA LEU A 135 -6.72 5.12 3.85
C LEU A 135 -8.16 5.51 4.25
N ASP A 136 -8.60 5.19 5.47
CA ASP A 136 -9.92 5.57 5.96
C ASP A 136 -10.07 7.10 6.05
N GLU A 137 -9.05 7.79 6.55
CA GLU A 137 -9.01 9.27 6.57
C GLU A 137 -9.04 9.88 5.15
N GLU A 138 -8.31 9.29 4.19
CA GLU A 138 -8.35 9.73 2.79
C GLU A 138 -9.76 9.59 2.20
N LEU A 139 -10.42 8.45 2.43
CA LEU A 139 -11.80 8.24 1.98
C LEU A 139 -12.77 9.24 2.63
N ASP A 140 -12.62 9.52 3.93
CA ASP A 140 -13.45 10.48 4.66
C ASP A 140 -13.28 11.91 4.14
N THR A 141 -12.04 12.34 3.91
CA THR A 141 -11.78 13.68 3.35
C THR A 141 -12.36 13.82 1.95
N ARG A 142 -12.29 12.78 1.11
CA ARG A 142 -12.89 12.76 -0.22
C ARG A 142 -14.41 12.79 -0.17
N GLU A 143 -15.05 11.99 0.69
CA GLU A 143 -16.51 11.99 0.88
C GLU A 143 -17.00 13.38 1.35
N ALA A 144 -16.33 13.98 2.34
CA ALA A 144 -16.63 15.32 2.82
C ALA A 144 -16.52 16.38 1.72
N GLY A 145 -15.49 16.27 0.87
CA GLY A 145 -15.30 17.13 -0.30
C GLY A 145 -16.46 17.05 -1.30
N LEU A 146 -16.88 15.84 -1.65
CA LEU A 146 -18.03 15.61 -2.55
C LEU A 146 -19.34 16.10 -1.95
N HIS A 147 -19.58 15.89 -0.65
CA HIS A 147 -20.76 16.43 0.03
C HIS A 147 -20.79 17.97 0.04
N LYS A 148 -19.64 18.62 0.25
CA LYS A 148 -19.53 20.08 0.14
C LYS A 148 -19.81 20.57 -1.28
N PHE A 149 -19.33 19.85 -2.30
CA PHE A 149 -19.62 20.19 -3.69
C PHE A 149 -21.10 20.01 -4.05
N LEU A 150 -21.71 18.90 -3.62
CA LEU A 150 -23.13 18.59 -3.80
C LEU A 150 -24.03 19.67 -3.18
N THR A 151 -23.74 20.09 -1.95
CA THR A 151 -24.52 21.14 -1.26
C THR A 151 -24.40 22.49 -1.96
N LYS A 152 -23.23 22.83 -2.53
CA LYS A 152 -23.05 24.03 -3.35
C LYS A 152 -23.93 23.99 -4.61
N LYS A 153 -23.85 22.89 -5.37
CA LYS A 153 -24.62 22.71 -6.63
C LYS A 153 -26.14 22.72 -6.40
N LYS A 154 -26.64 22.11 -5.32
CA LYS A 154 -28.06 22.16 -4.97
C LYS A 154 -28.58 23.58 -4.70
N LYS A 155 -27.76 24.45 -4.09
CA LYS A 155 -28.13 25.86 -3.83
C LYS A 155 -28.21 26.69 -5.12
N GLU A 156 -27.38 26.38 -6.12
CA GLU A 156 -27.39 27.07 -7.41
C GLU A 156 -28.67 26.75 -8.22
N LYS A 157 -29.18 25.51 -8.14
CA LYS A 157 -30.40 25.07 -8.84
C LYS A 157 -31.68 25.82 -8.44
N VAL A 158 -31.83 26.19 -7.17
CA VAL A 158 -33.06 26.80 -6.63
C VAL A 158 -33.29 28.24 -7.13
N LYS A 159 -32.25 28.94 -7.61
CA LYS A 159 -32.35 30.34 -8.02
C LYS A 159 -32.90 30.56 -9.45
N SER A 160 -33.14 29.50 -10.23
CA SER A 160 -33.30 29.60 -11.69
C SER A 160 -34.74 29.48 -12.23
N PHE A 161 -35.79 29.33 -11.41
CA PHE A 161 -37.13 28.96 -11.90
C PHE A 161 -38.22 30.01 -11.61
N LEU A 162 -38.67 30.75 -12.64
CA LEU A 162 -39.96 31.49 -12.68
C LEU A 162 -40.49 31.57 -14.14
N PRO A 163 -41.73 31.13 -14.46
CA PRO A 163 -42.33 31.30 -15.79
C PRO A 163 -43.67 32.07 -15.79
N HIS A 164 -44.01 32.76 -16.90
CA HIS A 164 -45.34 33.32 -17.20
C HIS A 164 -45.73 33.22 -18.70
N PRO A 165 -47.04 33.30 -19.05
CA PRO A 165 -47.63 32.63 -20.22
C PRO A 165 -48.11 33.54 -21.38
N GLN A 166 -48.65 32.87 -22.42
CA GLN A 166 -48.91 33.23 -23.82
C GLN A 166 -50.16 34.08 -24.15
N SER A 167 -50.16 34.58 -25.39
CA SER A 167 -51.03 35.51 -26.14
C SER A 167 -52.21 34.89 -26.91
N LEU A 168 -53.04 35.74 -27.54
CA LEU A 168 -54.11 35.38 -28.50
C LEU A 168 -54.39 36.53 -29.48
N GLU A 169 -54.69 36.25 -30.75
CA GLU A 169 -55.23 37.19 -31.75
C GLU A 169 -55.83 36.45 -32.98
N HIS A 170 -57.01 36.86 -33.47
CA HIS A 170 -57.51 36.67 -34.86
C HIS A 170 -58.78 37.52 -35.10
N GLY A 171 -58.83 38.43 -36.10
CA GLY A 171 -60.01 39.30 -36.30
C GLY A 171 -60.18 40.08 -37.61
N PHE A 172 -59.38 39.88 -38.66
CA PHE A 172 -59.38 40.81 -39.81
C PHE A 172 -60.33 40.46 -40.98
N ILE A 173 -60.79 39.21 -41.13
CA ILE A 173 -61.48 38.79 -42.38
C ILE A 173 -62.97 39.23 -42.43
N GLU A 174 -63.57 39.63 -41.32
CA GLU A 174 -64.99 39.98 -41.24
C GLU A 174 -65.36 41.40 -41.70
N GLU A 175 -64.40 42.34 -41.77
CA GLU A 175 -64.72 43.78 -41.86
C GLU A 175 -64.99 44.34 -43.28
N PHE A 176 -64.81 43.57 -44.36
CA PHE A 176 -64.84 44.11 -45.75
C PHE A 176 -65.72 43.33 -46.75
N ALA A 177 -66.82 42.74 -46.30
CA ALA A 177 -67.72 41.94 -47.14
C ALA A 177 -68.59 42.72 -48.16
N ASP A 178 -68.64 44.05 -48.08
CA ASP A 178 -69.66 44.88 -48.77
C ASP A 178 -69.18 45.55 -50.09
N ILE A 179 -68.01 45.21 -50.63
CA ILE A 179 -67.38 45.90 -51.77
C ILE A 179 -67.46 45.04 -53.07
N PRO A 180 -67.75 45.63 -54.25
CA PRO A 180 -67.76 44.92 -55.55
C PRO A 180 -66.41 44.24 -55.89
N GLU A 181 -66.47 43.04 -56.47
CA GLU A 181 -65.34 42.10 -56.64
C GLU A 181 -64.16 42.66 -57.46
N ASP A 182 -64.44 43.51 -58.46
CA ASP A 182 -63.41 44.13 -59.32
C ASP A 182 -62.60 45.22 -58.61
N LEU A 183 -63.27 46.01 -57.74
CA LEU A 183 -62.62 47.02 -56.89
C LEU A 183 -61.96 46.38 -55.68
N LEU A 184 -62.50 45.26 -55.17
CA LEU A 184 -61.85 44.47 -54.13
C LEU A 184 -60.50 43.93 -54.59
N HIS A 185 -60.38 43.51 -55.86
CA HIS A 185 -59.12 43.05 -56.42
C HIS A 185 -58.06 44.16 -56.50
N GLU A 186 -58.44 45.38 -56.91
CA GLU A 186 -57.55 46.55 -56.94
C GLU A 186 -57.15 47.02 -55.53
N LEU A 187 -58.10 47.05 -54.60
CA LEU A 187 -57.85 47.34 -53.18
C LEU A 187 -56.96 46.27 -52.53
N LEU A 188 -57.09 44.99 -52.89
CA LEU A 188 -56.19 43.93 -52.43
C LEU A 188 -54.76 44.08 -52.96
N GLN A 189 -54.56 44.64 -54.15
CA GLN A 189 -53.23 44.96 -54.67
C GLN A 189 -52.62 46.14 -53.90
N LEU A 190 -53.39 47.21 -53.66
CA LEU A 190 -52.97 48.37 -52.86
C LEU A 190 -52.75 48.04 -51.37
N TYR A 191 -53.48 47.07 -50.84
CA TYR A 191 -53.36 46.53 -49.48
C TYR A 191 -52.13 45.62 -49.31
N LYS A 192 -51.54 45.15 -50.42
CA LYS A 192 -50.27 44.41 -50.44
C LYS A 192 -49.05 45.30 -50.69
N HIS A 193 -49.23 46.52 -51.19
CA HIS A 193 -48.17 47.47 -51.48
C HIS A 193 -47.53 48.02 -50.20
N ARG A 194 -46.19 48.17 -50.17
CA ARG A 194 -45.42 48.62 -49.00
C ARG A 194 -44.62 49.89 -49.32
N PRO A 195 -44.33 50.77 -48.34
CA PRO A 195 -43.36 51.85 -48.50
C PRO A 195 -41.95 51.29 -48.73
N GLU A 196 -41.15 51.91 -49.61
CA GLU A 196 -39.79 51.45 -49.99
C GLU A 196 -38.67 51.89 -49.01
N THR A 197 -38.97 52.12 -47.73
CA THR A 197 -37.98 52.66 -46.79
C THR A 197 -36.91 51.62 -46.39
N PRO A 198 -35.61 52.01 -46.33
CA PRO A 198 -34.53 51.14 -45.91
C PRO A 198 -34.61 50.95 -44.39
N TRP A 199 -35.01 49.77 -43.94
CA TRP A 199 -35.03 49.43 -42.52
C TRP A 199 -33.58 49.19 -42.05
N THR A 200 -33.04 50.09 -41.22
CA THR A 200 -31.67 49.98 -40.74
C THR A 200 -31.58 48.88 -39.67
N GLU A 201 -31.02 47.76 -40.08
CA GLU A 201 -30.66 46.56 -39.33
C GLU A 201 -29.54 46.86 -38.29
N THR A 202 -29.78 47.75 -37.31
CA THR A 202 -28.70 48.25 -36.42
C THR A 202 -29.00 48.16 -34.91
N LEU A 203 -30.04 47.44 -34.47
CA LEU A 203 -30.40 47.39 -33.05
C LEU A 203 -30.33 46.00 -32.38
N LEU A 204 -29.58 45.05 -32.93
CA LEU A 204 -29.56 43.67 -32.41
C LEU A 204 -28.19 43.13 -31.99
N ASP A 205 -27.22 43.98 -31.63
CA ASP A 205 -25.92 43.48 -31.16
C ASP A 205 -25.55 44.02 -29.77
N THR A 206 -26.21 43.54 -28.71
CA THR A 206 -25.64 43.61 -27.35
C THR A 206 -26.14 42.47 -26.45
N ALA A 207 -25.19 41.76 -25.85
CA ALA A 207 -25.30 40.46 -25.19
C ALA A 207 -26.04 40.41 -23.83
N ASN A 208 -27.09 41.21 -23.59
CA ASN A 208 -27.84 41.20 -22.33
C ASN A 208 -29.37 41.03 -22.52
N PRO A 209 -29.94 39.84 -22.22
CA PRO A 209 -31.34 39.49 -22.52
C PRO A 209 -32.40 40.14 -21.60
N TYR A 210 -32.01 41.07 -20.71
CA TYR A 210 -32.93 41.78 -19.81
C TYR A 210 -33.03 43.29 -20.08
N VAL A 211 -32.28 43.83 -21.05
CA VAL A 211 -32.07 45.30 -21.15
C VAL A 211 -32.27 45.89 -22.55
N LYS A 212 -32.73 45.16 -23.58
CA LYS A 212 -32.89 45.77 -24.92
C LYS A 212 -34.24 45.53 -25.58
N GLY A 213 -34.77 46.63 -26.11
CA GLY A 213 -36.17 46.81 -26.49
C GLY A 213 -36.88 47.64 -25.44
N SER A 214 -36.49 48.92 -25.26
CA SER A 214 -37.41 49.82 -24.56
C SER A 214 -38.69 49.88 -25.39
N PRO A 215 -39.89 49.90 -24.79
CA PRO A 215 -41.14 50.19 -25.50
C PRO A 215 -41.03 51.45 -26.38
N GLU A 216 -40.15 52.37 -25.99
CA GLU A 216 -39.82 53.63 -26.67
C GLU A 216 -39.19 53.39 -28.06
N ASP A 217 -38.29 52.41 -28.21
CA ASP A 217 -37.61 52.12 -29.49
C ASP A 217 -38.59 51.54 -30.54
N CYS A 218 -39.56 50.73 -30.07
CA CYS A 218 -40.65 50.21 -30.92
C CYS A 218 -41.59 51.32 -31.38
N GLN A 219 -41.86 52.28 -30.49
CA GLN A 219 -42.78 53.37 -30.76
C GLN A 219 -42.20 54.37 -31.77
N ASP A 220 -40.89 54.59 -31.73
CA ASP A 220 -40.18 55.42 -32.70
C ASP A 220 -40.13 54.79 -34.11
N ALA A 221 -39.90 53.48 -34.19
CA ALA A 221 -39.91 52.74 -35.47
C ALA A 221 -41.31 52.71 -36.11
N LEU A 222 -42.36 52.50 -35.31
CA LEU A 222 -43.75 52.58 -35.76
C LEU A 222 -44.12 54.00 -36.23
N SER A 223 -43.65 55.03 -35.54
CA SER A 223 -43.89 56.43 -35.91
C SER A 223 -43.27 56.80 -37.27
N LEU A 224 -42.08 56.28 -37.58
CA LEU A 224 -41.43 56.48 -38.88
C LEU A 224 -42.17 55.75 -40.01
N LEU A 225 -42.66 54.54 -39.74
CA LEU A 225 -43.45 53.77 -40.70
C LEU A 225 -44.79 54.45 -41.00
N MET A 226 -45.47 54.98 -39.98
CA MET A 226 -46.74 55.69 -40.17
C MET A 226 -46.58 56.96 -41.01
N LYS A 227 -45.44 57.64 -40.91
CA LYS A 227 -45.11 58.78 -41.79
C LYS A 227 -44.93 58.37 -43.24
N ALA A 228 -44.31 57.21 -43.50
CA ALA A 228 -44.17 56.70 -44.86
C ALA A 228 -45.51 56.23 -45.47
N MET A 229 -46.48 55.88 -44.63
CA MET A 229 -47.85 55.57 -45.06
C MET A 229 -48.64 56.78 -45.54
N ASP A 230 -48.34 57.98 -45.03
CA ASP A 230 -49.01 59.21 -45.45
C ASP A 230 -48.85 59.50 -46.96
N GLU A 231 -47.70 59.14 -47.54
CA GLU A 231 -47.46 59.28 -48.99
C GLU A 231 -48.33 58.31 -49.82
N LEU A 232 -48.49 57.07 -49.34
CA LEU A 232 -49.28 56.05 -50.02
C LEU A 232 -50.79 56.28 -49.89
N ASP A 233 -51.24 56.88 -48.78
CA ASP A 233 -52.65 57.20 -48.51
C ASP A 233 -53.11 58.50 -49.20
N SER A 234 -52.21 59.19 -49.93
CA SER A 234 -52.52 60.39 -50.69
C SER A 234 -53.74 60.18 -51.62
N PRO A 235 -54.67 61.14 -51.70
CA PRO A 235 -55.84 61.04 -52.58
C PRO A 235 -55.48 60.94 -54.07
N GLU A 236 -54.23 61.25 -54.44
CA GLU A 236 -53.69 61.08 -55.79
C GLU A 236 -53.61 59.61 -56.24
N HIS A 237 -53.57 58.67 -55.27
CA HIS A 237 -53.52 57.23 -55.53
C HIS A 237 -54.90 56.55 -55.50
N MET A 238 -55.99 57.33 -55.36
CA MET A 238 -57.35 56.81 -55.31
C MET A 238 -57.84 56.38 -56.70
N PRO A 239 -58.38 55.16 -56.87
CA PRO A 239 -58.94 54.71 -58.15
C PRO A 239 -60.12 55.56 -58.61
N SER A 240 -60.21 55.77 -59.92
CA SER A 240 -61.28 56.59 -60.52
C SER A 240 -62.64 55.90 -60.39
N GLY A 241 -63.55 56.52 -59.63
CA GLY A 241 -64.91 56.03 -59.38
C GLY A 241 -65.19 55.51 -57.97
N LEU A 242 -64.19 55.52 -57.06
CA LEU A 242 -64.37 55.19 -55.65
C LEU A 242 -64.91 56.41 -54.87
N ASP A 243 -65.82 56.18 -53.93
CA ASP A 243 -66.27 57.23 -53.00
C ASP A 243 -65.20 57.55 -51.96
N GLN A 244 -65.08 58.82 -51.58
CA GLN A 244 -64.07 59.30 -50.63
C GLN A 244 -64.20 58.61 -49.26
N SER A 245 -65.42 58.32 -48.81
CA SER A 245 -65.66 57.62 -47.54
C SER A 245 -65.16 56.17 -47.56
N VAL A 246 -65.13 55.54 -48.74
CA VAL A 246 -64.62 54.18 -48.94
C VAL A 246 -63.10 54.19 -48.98
N TRP A 247 -62.48 55.22 -49.59
CA TRP A 247 -61.03 55.42 -49.58
C TRP A 247 -60.48 55.65 -48.16
N GLU A 248 -61.11 56.52 -47.37
CA GLU A 248 -60.67 56.81 -45.99
C GLU A 248 -60.72 55.56 -45.10
N ARG A 249 -61.78 54.75 -45.24
CA ARG A 249 -61.90 53.46 -44.56
C ARG A 249 -60.88 52.44 -45.04
N PHE A 250 -60.55 52.43 -46.34
CA PHE A 250 -59.49 51.59 -46.89
C PHE A 250 -58.11 51.98 -46.37
N CYS A 251 -57.76 53.28 -46.35
CA CYS A 251 -56.51 53.79 -45.80
C CYS A 251 -56.37 53.42 -44.31
N LEU A 252 -57.45 53.57 -43.54
CA LEU A 252 -57.49 53.16 -42.13
C LEU A 252 -57.25 51.65 -41.97
N ALA A 253 -57.92 50.81 -42.77
CA ALA A 253 -57.73 49.36 -42.77
C ALA A 253 -56.30 48.95 -43.14
N ARG A 254 -55.71 49.64 -44.11
CA ARG A 254 -54.34 49.43 -44.56
C ARG A 254 -53.32 49.80 -43.49
N ARG A 255 -53.51 50.92 -42.77
CA ARG A 255 -52.68 51.31 -41.61
C ARG A 255 -52.80 50.31 -40.47
N ASN A 256 -54.02 49.94 -40.07
CA ASN A 256 -54.26 48.96 -39.01
C ASN A 256 -53.61 47.60 -39.32
N LYS A 257 -53.69 47.16 -40.59
CA LYS A 257 -52.96 45.96 -41.03
C LYS A 257 -51.45 46.12 -40.86
N MET A 258 -50.90 47.24 -41.33
CA MET A 258 -49.46 47.45 -41.27
C MET A 258 -48.95 47.48 -39.82
N GLU A 259 -49.66 48.18 -38.93
CA GLU A 259 -49.36 48.21 -37.50
C GLU A 259 -49.42 46.81 -36.88
N SER A 260 -50.46 46.02 -37.19
CA SER A 260 -50.59 44.65 -36.68
C SER A 260 -49.53 43.70 -37.24
N GLU A 261 -49.16 43.80 -38.51
CA GLU A 261 -48.08 43.00 -39.11
C GLU A 261 -46.71 43.32 -38.52
N GLU A 262 -46.38 44.59 -38.31
CA GLU A 262 -45.14 44.99 -37.64
C GLU A 262 -45.14 44.55 -36.17
N LEU A 263 -46.26 44.71 -35.47
CA LEU A 263 -46.40 44.22 -34.10
C LEU A 263 -46.21 42.69 -34.03
N VAL A 264 -46.73 41.93 -34.99
CA VAL A 264 -46.52 40.48 -35.10
C VAL A 264 -45.04 40.16 -35.36
N LYS A 265 -44.34 40.90 -36.23
CA LYS A 265 -42.90 40.74 -36.45
C LYS A 265 -42.09 40.98 -35.17
N TRP A 266 -42.38 42.07 -34.44
CA TRP A 266 -41.72 42.36 -33.17
C TRP A 266 -41.99 41.30 -32.12
N LYS A 267 -43.25 40.86 -31.96
CA LYS A 267 -43.63 39.76 -31.07
C LYS A 267 -42.93 38.45 -31.47
N ALA A 268 -42.76 38.18 -32.78
CA ALA A 268 -42.05 37.00 -33.28
C ALA A 268 -40.55 37.04 -32.95
N LEU A 269 -39.88 38.18 -33.13
CA LEU A 269 -38.48 38.38 -32.75
C LEU A 269 -38.26 38.23 -31.24
N ALA A 270 -39.11 38.87 -30.44
CA ALA A 270 -39.08 38.73 -28.98
C ALA A 270 -39.31 37.28 -28.55
N LEU A 271 -40.24 36.57 -29.20
CA LEU A 271 -40.50 35.16 -28.94
C LEU A 271 -39.29 34.29 -29.30
N GLU A 272 -38.61 34.55 -30.40
CA GLU A 272 -37.38 33.84 -30.81
C GLU A 272 -36.26 34.03 -29.78
N GLU A 273 -36.06 35.27 -29.29
CA GLU A 273 -35.08 35.54 -28.24
C GLU A 273 -35.42 34.81 -26.93
N MET A 274 -36.69 34.86 -26.51
CA MET A 274 -37.18 34.13 -25.34
C MET A 274 -37.00 32.61 -25.49
N GLN A 275 -37.26 32.06 -26.69
CA GLN A 275 -37.04 30.64 -26.98
C GLN A 275 -35.55 30.29 -26.94
N ALA A 276 -34.66 31.13 -27.48
CA ALA A 276 -33.22 30.93 -27.42
C ALA A 276 -32.68 31.00 -25.98
N PHE A 277 -33.23 31.87 -25.14
CA PHE A 277 -32.93 31.91 -23.70
C PHE A 277 -33.43 30.65 -22.98
N LEU A 278 -34.65 30.21 -23.26
CA LEU A 278 -35.22 28.98 -22.69
C LEU A 278 -34.35 27.77 -23.04
N ARG A 279 -33.95 27.62 -24.31
CA ARG A 279 -33.05 26.54 -24.75
C ARG A 279 -31.74 26.55 -23.96
N ARG A 280 -31.08 27.72 -23.85
CA ARG A 280 -29.85 27.87 -23.03
C ARG A 280 -30.06 27.43 -21.58
N ARG A 281 -31.18 27.82 -20.95
CA ARG A 281 -31.51 27.43 -19.57
C ARG A 281 -31.81 25.93 -19.42
N VAL A 282 -32.45 25.32 -20.41
CA VAL A 282 -32.70 23.88 -20.44
C VAL A 282 -31.37 23.14 -20.51
N ASP A 283 -30.48 23.52 -21.43
CA ASP A 283 -29.15 22.91 -21.59
C ASP A 283 -28.31 23.04 -20.32
N GLU A 284 -28.28 24.22 -19.68
CA GLU A 284 -27.61 24.45 -18.40
C GLU A 284 -28.16 23.54 -17.29
N ASN A 285 -29.48 23.36 -17.22
CA ASN A 285 -30.13 22.51 -16.22
C ASN A 285 -29.87 21.02 -16.48
N GLU A 286 -29.83 20.58 -17.74
CA GLU A 286 -29.46 19.21 -18.12
C GLU A 286 -28.01 18.92 -17.76
N LYS A 287 -27.08 19.84 -18.09
CA LYS A 287 -25.69 19.75 -17.66
C LYS A 287 -25.57 19.66 -16.14
N MET A 288 -26.25 20.54 -15.40
CA MET A 288 -26.25 20.49 -13.94
C MET A 288 -26.82 19.17 -13.37
N LYS A 289 -27.86 18.61 -13.99
CA LYS A 289 -28.40 17.30 -13.61
C LYS A 289 -27.38 16.18 -13.82
N SER A 290 -26.69 16.15 -14.96
CA SER A 290 -25.65 15.15 -15.23
C SER A 290 -24.48 15.26 -14.24
N GLU A 291 -24.04 16.48 -13.90
CA GLU A 291 -23.01 16.71 -12.89
C GLU A 291 -23.44 16.20 -11.51
N LEU A 292 -24.69 16.44 -11.11
CA LEU A 292 -25.24 15.93 -9.85
C LEU A 292 -25.26 14.40 -9.81
N GLU A 293 -25.70 13.76 -10.90
CA GLU A 293 -25.74 12.31 -11.03
C GLU A 293 -24.35 11.70 -10.90
N ASN A 294 -23.35 12.26 -11.58
CA ASN A 294 -21.97 11.80 -11.48
C ASN A 294 -21.43 11.88 -10.04
N ILE A 295 -21.73 12.97 -9.31
CA ILE A 295 -21.34 13.11 -7.89
C ILE A 295 -22.01 12.02 -7.03
N PHE A 296 -23.28 11.69 -7.29
CA PHE A 296 -23.97 10.63 -6.55
C PHE A 296 -23.40 9.24 -6.82
N GLN A 297 -23.01 8.96 -8.06
CA GLN A 297 -22.34 7.71 -8.41
C GLN A 297 -20.99 7.58 -7.70
N GLU A 298 -20.18 8.64 -7.70
CA GLU A 298 -18.90 8.65 -6.96
C GLU A 298 -19.10 8.47 -5.45
N LEU A 299 -20.09 9.12 -4.86
CA LEU A 299 -20.41 8.95 -3.43
C LEU A 299 -20.83 7.52 -3.10
N THR A 300 -21.63 6.88 -3.97
CA THR A 300 -22.03 5.48 -3.79
C THR A 300 -20.81 4.56 -3.87
N TRP A 301 -19.95 4.76 -4.86
CA TRP A 301 -18.71 4.00 -5.02
C TRP A 301 -17.79 4.14 -3.80
N LEU A 302 -17.57 5.36 -3.30
CA LEU A 302 -16.75 5.58 -2.10
C LEU A 302 -17.29 4.88 -0.87
N LYS A 303 -18.62 4.86 -0.69
CA LYS A 303 -19.26 4.15 0.43
C LYS A 303 -19.06 2.65 0.35
N GLU A 304 -19.17 2.07 -0.85
CA GLU A 304 -18.88 0.65 -1.07
C GLU A 304 -17.42 0.34 -0.77
N GLU A 305 -16.49 1.19 -1.23
CA GLU A 305 -15.06 0.96 -1.00
C GLU A 305 -14.66 1.10 0.47
N LYS A 306 -15.24 2.08 1.16
CA LYS A 306 -15.10 2.21 2.62
C LYS A 306 -15.65 0.98 3.35
N MET A 307 -16.82 0.47 2.93
CA MET A 307 -17.40 -0.74 3.52
C MET A 307 -16.52 -1.96 3.31
N LYS A 308 -15.94 -2.13 2.11
CA LYS A 308 -14.98 -3.20 1.84
C LYS A 308 -13.74 -3.08 2.72
N LEU A 309 -13.17 -1.88 2.86
CA LEU A 309 -11.99 -1.66 3.72
C LEU A 309 -12.29 -2.02 5.18
N GLN A 310 -13.46 -1.64 5.69
CA GLN A 310 -13.87 -1.94 7.06
C GLN A 310 -14.12 -3.43 7.32
N GLN A 311 -14.54 -4.18 6.30
CA GLN A 311 -14.79 -5.62 6.41
C GLN A 311 -13.55 -6.47 6.11
N ASN A 312 -12.66 -6.00 5.23
CA ASN A 312 -11.44 -6.68 4.83
C ASN A 312 -10.32 -6.42 5.83
N LEU A 313 -10.41 -7.07 6.98
CA LEU A 313 -9.39 -6.98 8.01
C LEU A 313 -8.13 -7.73 7.58
N MET A 314 -6.98 -7.05 7.66
CA MET A 314 -5.69 -7.69 7.46
C MET A 314 -5.36 -8.58 8.66
N VAL A 315 -5.08 -9.86 8.38
CA VAL A 315 -4.66 -10.83 9.39
C VAL A 315 -3.28 -11.36 9.02
N GLN A 316 -2.35 -11.28 9.96
CA GLN A 316 -1.00 -11.80 9.79
C GLN A 316 -0.92 -13.27 10.22
N PHE A 317 -0.40 -14.12 9.34
CA PHE A 317 -0.15 -15.53 9.63
C PHE A 317 1.35 -15.81 9.71
N LEU A 318 1.74 -16.65 10.67
CA LEU A 318 3.09 -17.17 10.75
C LEU A 318 3.12 -18.59 10.20
N LEU A 319 3.70 -18.75 9.02
CA LEU A 319 3.83 -20.03 8.33
C LEU A 319 5.29 -20.49 8.37
N LYS A 320 5.51 -21.79 8.55
CA LYS A 320 6.85 -22.38 8.49
C LYS A 320 7.29 -22.59 7.04
N GLN A 321 8.60 -22.64 6.82
CA GLN A 321 9.17 -23.05 5.53
C GLN A 321 8.62 -24.42 5.13
N GLY A 322 8.14 -24.55 3.89
CA GLY A 322 7.43 -25.73 3.38
C GLY A 322 5.89 -25.67 3.49
N GLN A 323 5.33 -24.67 4.16
CA GLN A 323 3.87 -24.36 4.13
C GLN A 323 3.53 -23.24 3.13
N VAL A 324 4.54 -22.68 2.47
CA VAL A 324 4.41 -21.63 1.46
C VAL A 324 5.09 -22.16 0.19
N GLU A 325 4.29 -22.32 -0.86
CA GLU A 325 4.73 -22.84 -2.17
C GLU A 325 4.86 -21.68 -3.18
N LEU A 326 5.73 -20.71 -2.88
CA LEU A 326 6.02 -19.58 -3.76
C LEU A 326 7.43 -19.70 -4.35
N GLY A 327 7.62 -19.15 -5.54
CA GLY A 327 8.93 -19.04 -6.17
C GLY A 327 9.89 -18.23 -5.29
N SER A 328 11.12 -18.72 -5.14
CA SER A 328 12.15 -18.05 -4.33
C SER A 328 12.68 -16.80 -5.06
N THR A 329 12.17 -15.63 -4.71
CA THR A 329 12.83 -14.33 -4.95
C THR A 329 13.43 -13.79 -3.64
N GLU A 330 14.47 -12.95 -3.72
CA GLU A 330 15.12 -12.33 -2.54
C GLU A 330 14.14 -11.56 -1.65
N VAL A 331 13.11 -10.98 -2.28
CA VAL A 331 11.89 -10.50 -1.62
C VAL A 331 10.73 -11.32 -2.17
N PRO A 332 10.05 -12.13 -1.34
CA PRO A 332 8.91 -12.92 -1.80
C PRO A 332 7.74 -11.99 -2.13
N ASP A 333 7.19 -12.12 -3.34
CA ASP A 333 5.95 -11.46 -3.74
C ASP A 333 4.75 -12.36 -3.37
N TYR A 334 3.79 -11.78 -2.64
CA TYR A 334 2.59 -12.47 -2.16
C TYR A 334 1.31 -11.97 -2.83
N SER A 335 1.40 -11.10 -3.85
CA SER A 335 0.21 -10.51 -4.50
C SER A 335 -0.75 -11.57 -5.08
N ASP A 336 -0.20 -12.66 -5.62
CA ASP A 336 -0.97 -13.78 -6.18
C ASP A 336 -1.13 -14.96 -5.20
N ALA A 337 -0.75 -14.78 -3.94
CA ALA A 337 -0.81 -15.85 -2.95
C ALA A 337 -2.25 -16.11 -2.48
N VAL A 338 -2.63 -17.38 -2.42
CA VAL A 338 -3.95 -17.82 -1.95
C VAL A 338 -3.79 -18.70 -0.71
N LEU A 339 -4.56 -18.41 0.33
CA LEU A 339 -4.62 -19.24 1.53
C LEU A 339 -5.54 -20.44 1.29
N ILE A 340 -4.96 -21.65 1.25
CA ILE A 340 -5.69 -22.89 1.03
C ILE A 340 -5.78 -23.67 2.35
N ASN A 341 -6.95 -24.22 2.65
CA ASN A 341 -7.11 -25.09 3.82
C ASN A 341 -6.27 -26.37 3.65
N ARG A 342 -5.50 -26.71 4.69
CA ARG A 342 -4.65 -27.91 4.71
C ARG A 342 -5.41 -29.20 4.40
N SER A 343 -6.67 -29.34 4.81
CA SER A 343 -7.45 -30.56 4.57
C SER A 343 -7.62 -30.84 3.07
N VAL A 344 -7.82 -29.80 2.27
CA VAL A 344 -7.96 -29.90 0.81
C VAL A 344 -6.67 -30.42 0.18
N VAL A 345 -5.52 -29.92 0.63
CA VAL A 345 -4.20 -30.37 0.15
C VAL A 345 -3.93 -31.81 0.57
N GLU A 346 -4.27 -32.19 1.80
CA GLU A 346 -4.08 -33.55 2.31
C GLU A 346 -4.98 -34.57 1.60
N GLU A 347 -6.24 -34.21 1.33
CA GLU A 347 -7.18 -35.02 0.56
C GLU A 347 -6.69 -35.22 -0.88
N LEU A 348 -6.26 -34.15 -1.56
CA LEU A 348 -5.67 -34.24 -2.89
C LEU A 348 -4.40 -35.10 -2.90
N ASN A 349 -3.54 -34.97 -1.90
CA ASN A 349 -2.33 -35.78 -1.77
C ASN A 349 -2.64 -37.25 -1.45
N LYS A 350 -3.74 -37.54 -0.75
CA LYS A 350 -4.23 -38.91 -0.55
C LYS A 350 -4.72 -39.50 -1.87
N HIS A 351 -5.57 -38.78 -2.61
CA HIS A 351 -6.05 -39.20 -3.91
C HIS A 351 -4.92 -39.43 -4.92
N LYS A 352 -3.92 -38.53 -4.96
CA LYS A 352 -2.72 -38.72 -5.79
C LYS A 352 -1.98 -40.00 -5.42
N ARG A 353 -1.78 -40.28 -4.13
CA ARG A 353 -1.12 -41.53 -3.68
C ARG A 353 -1.91 -42.79 -4.06
N GLU A 354 -3.23 -42.76 -3.93
CA GLU A 354 -4.10 -43.86 -4.34
C GLU A 354 -4.05 -44.11 -5.86
N GLN A 355 -4.02 -43.05 -6.67
CA GLN A 355 -3.85 -43.18 -8.12
C GLN A 355 -2.46 -43.69 -8.51
N THR A 356 -1.40 -43.26 -7.80
CA THR A 356 -0.05 -43.77 -8.04
C THR A 356 0.04 -45.25 -7.71
N SER A 357 -0.50 -45.69 -6.55
CA SER A 357 -0.47 -47.11 -6.20
C SER A 357 -1.29 -47.98 -7.17
N LEU A 358 -2.41 -47.48 -7.68
CA LEU A 358 -3.18 -48.15 -8.74
C LEU A 358 -2.35 -48.32 -10.02
N LYS A 359 -1.60 -47.28 -10.42
CA LYS A 359 -0.72 -47.36 -11.59
C LYS A 359 0.43 -48.35 -11.37
N ASP A 360 1.05 -48.32 -10.20
CA ASP A 360 2.15 -49.23 -9.84
C ASP A 360 1.67 -50.69 -9.86
N ASN A 361 0.52 -50.98 -9.22
CA ASN A 361 -0.10 -52.31 -9.26
C ASN A 361 -0.44 -52.75 -10.69
N HIS A 362 -0.88 -51.84 -11.56
CA HIS A 362 -1.17 -52.16 -12.95
C HIS A 362 0.11 -52.45 -13.74
N LEU A 363 1.21 -51.73 -13.47
CA LEU A 363 2.52 -52.01 -14.04
C LEU A 363 3.04 -53.39 -13.60
N GLU A 364 2.90 -53.75 -12.33
CA GLU A 364 3.28 -55.08 -11.83
C GLU A 364 2.50 -56.19 -12.53
N GLN A 365 1.19 -56.02 -12.73
CA GLN A 365 0.37 -57.00 -13.47
C GLN A 365 0.77 -57.15 -14.94
N ILE A 366 1.23 -56.07 -15.57
CA ILE A 366 1.75 -56.13 -16.95
C ILE A 366 3.07 -56.90 -16.97
N LEU A 367 3.99 -56.61 -16.04
CA LEU A 367 5.26 -57.31 -15.92
C LEU A 367 5.08 -58.81 -15.64
N GLU A 368 4.15 -59.20 -14.76
CA GLU A 368 3.84 -60.61 -14.50
C GLU A 368 3.26 -61.32 -15.73
N ARG A 369 2.40 -60.64 -16.50
CA ARG A 369 1.87 -61.17 -17.77
C ARG A 369 2.98 -61.35 -18.80
N ASP A 370 3.84 -60.37 -18.98
CA ASP A 370 4.92 -60.43 -19.96
C ASP A 370 5.94 -61.52 -19.58
N CYS A 371 6.24 -61.69 -18.29
CA CYS A 371 7.08 -62.78 -17.79
C CYS A 371 6.44 -64.16 -18.01
N SER A 372 5.12 -64.27 -17.78
CA SER A 372 4.36 -65.51 -18.03
C SER A 372 4.27 -65.86 -19.52
N ILE A 373 4.18 -64.87 -20.40
CA ILE A 373 4.21 -65.07 -21.86
C ILE A 373 5.60 -65.53 -22.30
N ALA A 374 6.67 -64.92 -21.78
CA ALA A 374 8.04 -65.33 -22.08
C ALA A 374 8.31 -66.80 -21.69
N CYS A 375 7.82 -67.24 -20.52
CA CYS A 375 7.94 -68.63 -20.07
C CYS A 375 7.09 -69.64 -20.88
N LEU A 376 6.13 -69.19 -21.70
CA LEU A 376 5.32 -70.05 -22.58
C LEU A 376 5.88 -70.12 -24.01
N THR A 377 6.88 -69.28 -24.34
CA THR A 377 7.51 -69.20 -25.67
C THR A 377 8.88 -69.86 -25.77
N ASP A 378 9.45 -70.32 -24.65
CA ASP A 378 10.61 -71.22 -24.56
C ASP A 378 10.14 -72.68 -24.38
#